data_AF-A0A933APD9-F1
#
_entry.id   AF-A0A933APD9-F1
#
_cell.length_a   1.000
_cell.length_b   1.000
_cell.length_c   1.000
_cell.angle_alpha   90.00
_cell.angle_beta   90.00
_cell.angle_gamma   90.00
#
_symmetry.space_group_name_H-M   'P 1'
#
loop_
_entity.id
_entity.type
_entity.pdbx_description
1 polymer ?
#
loop_
_entity_poly.entity_id
_entity_poly.type
_entity_poly.pdbx_seq_one_letter_code
_entity_poly.pdbx_strand_id
1 'polypeptide(L)'
;MVEGIEFMKREKIDPATNKRYDEVVVLREGQEVAALPEADRLERAQALPLEEARWIATHFDEIMGREPTPDEREFWRAITDYKLHLRTLVIEEAPCDEKGD
;
A
#
# COMPACT_ATOMS: atom_id res chain seq x y z
N MET A 1 -3.88 4.37 -18.92
CA MET A 1 -4.73 4.86 -17.82
C MET A 1 -4.25 4.14 -16.59
N VAL A 2 -3.65 4.88 -15.66
CA VAL A 2 -3.10 4.29 -14.44
C VAL A 2 -4.26 4.01 -13.51
N GLU A 3 -4.35 2.78 -13.01
CA GLU A 3 -5.31 2.41 -11.97
C GLU A 3 -5.06 3.29 -10.74
N GLY A 4 -6.05 4.11 -10.37
CA GLY A 4 -5.95 4.96 -9.19
C GLY A 4 -5.96 4.11 -7.92
N ILE A 5 -4.81 4.02 -7.24
CA ILE A 5 -4.71 3.37 -5.92
C ILE A 5 -4.70 4.45 -4.86
N GLU A 6 -5.65 4.37 -3.95
CA GLU A 6 -5.81 5.28 -2.82
C GLU A 6 -5.84 4.50 -1.50
N PHE A 7 -5.26 5.09 -0.46
CA PHE A 7 -5.28 4.51 0.88
C PHE A 7 -6.02 5.46 1.83
N MET A 8 -7.10 4.97 2.43
CA MET A 8 -7.96 5.75 3.30
C MET A 8 -7.89 5.20 4.73
N LYS A 9 -7.48 6.04 5.69
CA LYS A 9 -7.56 5.71 7.12
C LYS A 9 -8.97 6.01 7.60
N ARG A 10 -9.63 5.05 8.26
CA ARG A 10 -10.92 5.26 8.93
C ARG A 10 -10.92 4.65 10.33
N GLU A 11 -11.61 5.31 11.26
CA GLU A 11 -11.87 4.75 12.59
C GLU A 11 -13.08 3.82 12.51
N LYS A 12 -12.92 2.58 12.96
CA LYS A 12 -14.01 1.61 13.07
C LYS A 12 -14.23 1.25 14.52
N ILE A 13 -15.51 1.13 14.86
CA ILE A 13 -15.95 0.70 16.19
C ILE A 13 -16.34 -0.77 16.07
N ASP A 14 -15.70 -1.62 16.85
CA ASP A 14 -16.12 -3.00 17.00
C ASP A 14 -17.48 -3.04 17.73
N PRO A 15 -18.57 -3.51 17.11
CA PRO A 15 -19.87 -3.52 17.79
C PRO A 15 -19.92 -4.58 18.91
N ALA A 16 -19.05 -5.60 18.88
CA ALA A 16 -19.02 -6.67 19.88
C ALA A 16 -18.25 -6.28 21.14
N THR A 17 -17.14 -5.54 21.00
CA THR A 17 -16.26 -5.14 22.10
C THR A 17 -16.33 -3.65 22.45
N ASN A 18 -17.06 -2.85 21.66
CA ASN A 18 -17.16 -1.39 21.75
C ASN A 18 -15.79 -0.67 21.72
N LYS A 19 -14.77 -1.33 21.15
CA LYS A 19 -13.42 -0.79 21.00
C LYS A 19 -13.31 -0.07 19.66
N ARG A 20 -12.69 1.12 19.70
CA ARG A 20 -12.30 1.87 18.51
C ARG A 20 -10.94 1.37 18.06
N TYR A 21 -10.81 1.12 16.77
CA TYR A 21 -9.54 0.82 16.13
C TYR A 21 -9.48 1.50 14.78
N ASP A 22 -8.29 1.97 14.43
CA ASP A 22 -8.03 2.47 13.09
C ASP A 22 -7.87 1.32 12.12
N GLU A 23 -8.48 1.44 10.95
CA GLU A 23 -8.25 0.56 9.82
C GLU A 23 -7.79 1.39 8.61
N VAL A 24 -7.08 0.71 7.71
CA VAL A 24 -6.73 1.23 6.40
C VAL A 24 -7.50 0.48 5.35
N VAL A 25 -8.19 1.25 4.54
CA VAL A 25 -8.93 0.78 3.37
C VAL A 25 -8.09 1.07 2.14
N VAL A 26 -7.89 0.04 1.32
CA VAL A 26 -7.29 0.15 -0.01
C VAL A 26 -8.42 0.31 -1.02
N LEU A 27 -8.40 1.43 -1.72
CA LEU A 27 -9.31 1.74 -2.81
C LEU A 27 -8.55 1.58 -4.13
N ARG A 28 -9.09 0.78 -5.05
CA ARG A 28 -8.61 0.64 -6.42
C ARG A 28 -9.71 1.09 -7.35
N GLU A 29 -9.45 2.14 -8.14
CA GLU A 29 -10.45 2.76 -9.02
C GLU A 29 -11.71 3.21 -8.23
N GLY A 30 -11.52 3.64 -6.98
CA GLY A 30 -12.60 4.03 -6.07
C GLY A 30 -13.39 2.86 -5.44
N GLN A 31 -13.00 1.61 -5.68
CA GLN A 31 -13.60 0.43 -5.06
C GLN A 31 -12.74 -0.11 -3.91
N GLU A 32 -13.36 -0.42 -2.77
CA GLU A 32 -12.71 -1.07 -1.64
C GLU A 32 -12.28 -2.50 -2.05
N VAL A 33 -10.97 -2.75 -2.08
CA VAL A 33 -10.38 -4.04 -2.43
C VAL A 33 -9.72 -4.75 -1.25
N ALA A 34 -9.34 -4.01 -0.21
CA ALA A 34 -8.81 -4.58 1.03
C ALA A 34 -9.07 -3.64 2.22
N ALA A 35 -9.27 -4.22 3.39
CA ALA A 35 -9.40 -3.49 4.64
C ALA A 35 -8.55 -4.15 5.74
N LEU A 36 -7.53 -3.44 6.23
CA LEU A 36 -6.64 -3.95 7.26
C LEU A 36 -6.80 -3.18 8.57
N PRO A 37 -6.87 -3.87 9.71
CA PRO A 37 -6.73 -3.21 11.00
C PRO A 37 -5.30 -2.66 11.13
N GLU A 38 -5.15 -1.61 11.95
CA GLU A 38 -3.88 -0.95 12.29
C GLU A 38 -3.37 0.00 11.18
N ALA A 39 -3.86 1.24 11.20
CA ALA A 39 -3.43 2.27 10.25
C ALA A 39 -1.92 2.60 10.29
N ASP A 40 -1.24 2.30 11.40
CA ASP A 40 0.23 2.42 11.53
C ASP A 40 0.97 1.52 10.52
N ARG A 41 0.39 0.39 10.12
CA ARG A 41 0.97 -0.49 9.09
C ARG A 41 1.11 0.19 7.75
N LEU A 42 0.18 1.08 7.39
CA LEU A 42 0.26 1.83 6.14
C LEU A 42 1.44 2.80 6.15
N GLU A 43 1.64 3.53 7.24
CA GLU A 43 2.75 4.48 7.35
C GLU A 43 4.09 3.76 7.30
N ARG A 44 4.21 2.64 8.01
CA ARG A 44 5.39 1.78 7.94
C ARG A 44 5.61 1.25 6.53
N ALA A 45 4.58 0.67 5.90
CA ALA A 45 4.69 0.11 4.55
C ALA A 45 5.04 1.17 3.50
N GLN A 46 4.53 2.41 3.66
CA GLN A 46 4.90 3.53 2.80
C GLN A 46 6.32 4.03 3.06
N ALA A 47 6.86 3.91 4.28
CA ALA A 47 8.25 4.25 4.56
C ALA A 47 9.26 3.23 4.00
N LEU A 48 8.84 1.98 3.74
CA LEU A 48 9.73 0.95 3.18
C LEU A 48 10.12 1.27 1.72
N PRO A 49 11.35 0.94 1.29
CA PRO A 49 11.71 0.97 -0.12
C PRO A 49 10.87 -0.05 -0.92
N LEU A 50 10.67 0.22 -2.23
CA LEU A 50 9.88 -0.64 -3.12
C LEU A 50 10.37 -2.09 -3.12
N GLU A 51 11.68 -2.30 -3.12
CA GLU A 51 12.28 -3.64 -3.13
C GLU A 51 11.96 -4.41 -1.84
N GLU A 52 11.97 -3.74 -0.70
CA GLU A 52 11.66 -4.35 0.59
C GLU A 52 10.15 -4.63 0.72
N ALA A 53 9.29 -3.72 0.27
CA ALA A 53 7.86 -3.97 0.18
C ALA A 53 7.53 -5.18 -0.71
N ARG A 54 8.22 -5.31 -1.86
CA ARG A 54 8.11 -6.49 -2.74
C ARG A 54 8.60 -7.77 -2.09
N TRP A 55 9.70 -7.68 -1.35
CA TRP A 55 10.27 -8.82 -0.65
C TRP A 55 9.29 -9.32 0.42
N ILE A 56 8.73 -8.42 1.23
CA ILE A 56 7.71 -8.76 2.23
C ILE A 56 6.45 -9.33 1.58
N ALA A 57 5.99 -8.76 0.46
CA ALA A 57 4.84 -9.29 -0.27
C ALA A 57 5.05 -10.74 -0.74
N THR A 58 6.28 -11.06 -1.17
CA THR A 58 6.66 -12.38 -1.70
C THR A 58 6.89 -13.39 -0.57
N HIS A 59 7.57 -12.97 0.50
CA HIS A 59 8.04 -13.81 1.60
C HIS A 59 7.18 -13.62 2.87
N PHE A 60 5.93 -13.21 2.71
CA PHE A 60 5.06 -12.89 3.84
C PHE A 60 4.91 -14.09 4.79
N ASP A 61 4.79 -15.30 4.25
CA ASP A 61 4.64 -16.52 5.03
C ASP A 61 5.88 -16.83 5.87
N GLU A 62 7.07 -16.59 5.33
CA GLU A 62 8.34 -16.79 6.04
C GLU A 62 8.50 -15.76 7.18
N ILE A 63 8.08 -14.52 6.95
CA ILE A 63 8.20 -13.42 7.92
C ILE A 63 7.19 -13.56 9.05
N MET A 64 5.93 -13.85 8.70
CA MET A 64 4.82 -13.87 9.65
C MET A 64 4.52 -15.28 10.19
N GLY A 65 5.16 -16.31 9.65
CA GLY A 65 4.94 -17.71 10.01
C GLY A 65 3.53 -18.21 9.65
N ARG A 66 2.83 -17.53 8.74
CA ARG A 66 1.47 -17.85 8.31
C ARG A 66 1.19 -17.30 6.91
N GLU A 67 0.25 -17.93 6.20
CA GLU A 67 -0.20 -17.38 4.92
C GLU A 67 -0.84 -15.98 5.09
N PRO A 68 -0.61 -15.07 4.13
CA PRO A 68 -1.31 -13.78 4.11
C PRO A 68 -2.80 -13.98 3.87
N THR A 69 -3.63 -13.19 4.56
CA THR A 69 -5.06 -13.13 4.23
C THR A 69 -5.28 -12.49 2.86
N PRO A 70 -6.46 -12.66 2.23
CA PRO A 70 -6.79 -12.00 0.96
C PRO A 70 -6.58 -10.48 1.02
N ASP A 71 -7.03 -9.83 2.11
CA ASP A 71 -6.83 -8.41 2.36
C ASP A 71 -5.35 -8.05 2.45
N GLU A 72 -4.55 -8.82 3.20
CA GLU A 72 -3.11 -8.57 3.34
C GLU A 72 -2.38 -8.70 2.01
N ARG A 73 -2.76 -9.68 1.19
CA ARG A 73 -2.20 -9.88 -0.14
C ARG A 73 -2.50 -8.71 -1.06
N GLU A 74 -3.76 -8.27 -1.11
CA GLU A 74 -4.14 -7.09 -1.92
C GLU A 74 -3.51 -5.81 -1.40
N PHE A 75 -3.35 -5.65 -0.08
CA PHE A 75 -2.67 -4.50 0.50
C PHE A 75 -1.21 -4.40 0.09
N TRP A 76 -0.44 -5.48 0.23
CA TRP A 76 0.97 -5.46 -0.19
C TRP A 76 1.15 -5.27 -1.69
N ARG A 77 0.22 -5.82 -2.48
CA ARG A 77 0.16 -5.59 -3.92
C ARG A 77 -0.12 -4.12 -4.23
N ALA A 78 -1.10 -3.51 -3.59
CA ALA A 78 -1.44 -2.10 -3.76
C ALA A 78 -0.30 -1.17 -3.33
N ILE A 79 0.40 -1.46 -2.23
CA ILE A 79 1.59 -0.71 -1.81
C ILE A 79 2.69 -0.78 -2.89
N THR A 80 2.91 -1.96 -3.46
CA THR A 80 3.91 -2.17 -4.50
C THR A 80 3.55 -1.41 -5.78
N ASP A 81 2.30 -1.53 -6.25
CA ASP A 81 1.80 -0.82 -7.44
C ASP A 81 1.86 0.70 -7.22
N TYR A 82 1.40 1.20 -6.06
CA TYR A 82 1.45 2.61 -5.71
C TYR A 82 2.89 3.17 -5.74
N LYS A 83 3.85 2.44 -5.15
CA LYS A 83 5.27 2.83 -5.16
C LYS A 83 5.88 2.77 -6.56
N LEU A 84 5.50 1.77 -7.36
CA LEU A 84 5.94 1.66 -8.74
C LEU A 84 5.42 2.87 -9.55
N HIS A 85 4.17 3.23 -9.36
CA HIS A 85 3.55 4.40 -10.00
C HIS A 85 4.22 5.71 -9.58
N LEU A 86 4.47 5.92 -8.28
CA LEU A 86 5.22 7.08 -7.79
C LEU A 86 6.59 7.18 -8.46
N ARG A 87 7.30 6.05 -8.60
CA ARG A 87 8.59 6.01 -9.29
C ARG A 87 8.46 6.39 -10.77
N THR A 88 7.40 5.96 -11.46
CA THR A 88 7.12 6.33 -12.85
C THR A 88 6.83 7.82 -13.00
N LEU A 89 6.02 8.41 -12.11
CA LEU A 89 5.74 9.85 -12.11
C LEU A 89 7.02 10.69 -11.91
N VAL A 90 7.90 10.26 -11.00
CA VAL A 90 9.18 10.95 -10.75
C VAL A 90 10.12 10.88 -11.97
N ILE A 91 10.01 9.86 -12.82
CA ILE A 91 10.83 9.75 -14.05
C ILE A 91 10.28 10.66 -15.17
N GLU A 92 8.97 10.91 -15.22
CA GLU A 92 8.37 11.86 -16.18
C GLU A 92 8.63 13.34 -15.83
N GLU A 93 8.93 13.66 -14.56
CA GLU A 93 9.24 15.02 -14.12
C GLU A 93 10.74 15.38 -14.18
N ALA A 94 11.61 14.49 -14.65
CA ALA A 94 13.00 14.87 -14.91
C ALA A 94 13.03 15.73 -16.20
N PRO A 95 13.29 17.05 -16.14
CA PRO A 95 13.57 17.80 -17.34
C PRO A 95 14.82 17.18 -17.97
N CYS A 96 14.69 16.74 -19.22
CA CYS A 96 15.83 16.60 -20.11
C CYS A 96 16.59 17.93 -20.05
N ASP A 97 17.70 17.96 -19.31
CA ASP A 97 18.71 19.00 -19.46
C ASP A 97 19.34 18.76 -20.84
N GLU A 98 18.67 19.30 -21.87
CA GLU A 98 19.29 19.58 -23.16
C GLU A 98 20.40 20.62 -22.91
N LYS A 99 21.55 20.15 -22.42
CA LYS A 99 22.81 20.85 -22.61
C LYS A 99 23.27 20.59 -24.03
N GLY A 100 22.75 21.42 -24.93
CA GLY A 100 23.49 21.78 -26.12
C GLY A 100 24.83 22.41 -25.73
N ASP A 101 25.90 21.90 -26.34
CA ASP A 101 27.02 22.67 -26.87
C ASP A 101 27.62 21.87 -28.05
#